data_AF-A0A1X7KQ45-F1
#
_entry.id   AF-A0A1X7KQ45-F1
#
_cell.length_a   1.000
_cell.length_b   1.000
_cell.length_c   1.000
_cell.angle_alpha   90.00
_cell.angle_beta   90.00
_cell.angle_gamma   90.00
#
_symmetry.space_group_name_H-M   'P 1'
#
loop_
_entity.id
_entity.type
_entity.pdbx_description
1 polymer ?
#
loop_
_entity_poly.entity_id
_entity_poly.type
_entity_poly.pdbx_seq_one_letter_code
_entity_poly.pdbx_strand_id
1 'polypeptide(L)'
;MSNKLSNNTFKKKTGIQNIQVFLESGRSITALEALSNFGIFRLASAIEVLRKRGMNIETETKQDPNGKTYARYMLAAKGELKVGARVRVVAAGVLHQREGVLERITALDGLWPYEVRFSDQPGLSPFDAHELEVI
;
A
#
# COMPACT_ATOMS: atom_id res chain seq x y z
N MET A 1 -15.29 -49.38 1.99
CA MET A 1 -14.32 -48.44 2.59
C MET A 1 -13.70 -47.64 1.46
N SER A 2 -14.24 -46.45 1.18
CA SER A 2 -13.82 -45.65 0.03
C SER A 2 -13.18 -44.35 0.49
N ASN A 3 -11.98 -44.17 -0.05
CA ASN A 3 -10.99 -43.13 0.15
C ASN A 3 -11.53 -41.74 -0.21
N LYS A 4 -11.25 -40.72 0.60
CA LYS A 4 -11.12 -39.34 0.11
C LYS A 4 -9.78 -38.80 0.60
N LEU A 5 -8.80 -38.95 -0.30
CA LEU A 5 -7.52 -38.26 -0.24
C LEU A 5 -7.76 -36.75 -0.03
N SER A 6 -7.01 -36.22 0.92
CA SER A 6 -6.76 -34.81 1.18
C SER A 6 -6.48 -34.05 -0.12
N ASN A 7 -7.30 -33.04 -0.43
CA ASN A 7 -6.98 -32.02 -1.43
C ASN A 7 -6.65 -30.71 -0.73
N ASN A 8 -5.52 -30.68 -0.01
CA ASN A 8 -4.88 -29.44 0.38
C ASN A 8 -4.12 -28.86 -0.81
N THR A 9 -4.83 -28.19 -1.72
CA THR A 9 -4.23 -27.51 -2.86
C THR A 9 -3.73 -26.13 -2.41
N PHE A 10 -2.41 -25.94 -2.31
CA PHE A 10 -1.79 -24.62 -2.12
C PHE A 10 -2.20 -23.69 -3.28
N LYS A 11 -3.25 -22.90 -3.06
CA LYS A 11 -3.85 -22.04 -4.08
C LYS A 11 -2.88 -20.91 -4.44
N LYS A 12 -2.23 -21.02 -5.60
CA LYS A 12 -1.32 -19.98 -6.14
C LYS A 12 -2.08 -18.66 -6.27
N LYS A 13 -1.55 -17.58 -5.68
CA LYS A 13 -2.12 -16.24 -5.82
C LYS A 13 -2.07 -15.81 -7.29
N THR A 14 -3.19 -15.28 -7.78
CA THR A 14 -3.30 -14.67 -9.11
C THR A 14 -2.50 -13.38 -9.19
N GLY A 15 -2.18 -12.90 -10.40
CA GLY A 15 -1.47 -11.62 -10.58
C GLY A 15 -2.18 -10.46 -9.87
N ILE A 16 -3.52 -10.37 -9.99
CA ILE A 16 -4.32 -9.34 -9.30
C ILE A 16 -4.18 -9.43 -7.78
N GLN A 17 -4.13 -10.65 -7.22
CA GLN A 17 -3.93 -10.84 -5.77
C GLN A 17 -2.52 -10.44 -5.32
N ASN A 18 -1.50 -10.60 -6.17
CA ASN A 18 -0.16 -10.11 -5.85
C ASN A 18 -0.11 -8.57 -5.86
N ILE A 19 -0.79 -7.91 -6.81
CA ILE A 19 -0.94 -6.45 -6.80
C ILE A 19 -1.68 -5.98 -5.55
N GLN A 20 -2.76 -6.65 -5.19
CA GLN A 20 -3.51 -6.32 -3.98
C GLN A 20 -2.60 -6.35 -2.75
N VAL A 21 -1.89 -7.45 -2.52
CA VAL A 21 -0.96 -7.59 -1.38
C VAL A 21 0.15 -6.53 -1.42
N PHE A 22 0.67 -6.22 -2.61
CA PHE A 22 1.71 -5.20 -2.77
C PHE A 22 1.22 -3.79 -2.43
N LEU A 23 -0.01 -3.44 -2.85
CA LEU A 23 -0.61 -2.14 -2.52
C LEU A 23 -0.99 -2.06 -1.04
N GLU A 24 -1.56 -3.14 -0.48
CA GLU A 24 -1.91 -3.27 0.94
C GLU A 24 -0.68 -3.11 1.85
N SER A 25 0.50 -3.52 1.39
CA SER A 25 1.74 -3.35 2.13
C SER A 25 2.35 -1.95 1.99
N GLY A 26 1.59 -0.88 1.81
CA GLY A 26 2.19 0.47 1.72
C GLY A 26 2.71 0.88 0.34
N ARG A 27 3.00 -0.07 -0.54
CA ARG A 27 3.77 0.21 -1.76
C ARG A 27 2.89 0.77 -2.86
N SER A 28 3.49 1.67 -3.62
CA SER A 28 2.95 2.10 -4.89
C SER A 28 3.57 1.32 -6.05
N ILE A 29 2.87 1.18 -7.17
CA ILE A 29 3.35 0.41 -8.31
C ILE A 29 3.09 1.13 -9.65
N THR A 30 4.07 1.05 -10.54
CA THR A 30 4.00 1.51 -11.93
C THR A 30 3.74 0.34 -12.88
N ALA A 31 3.32 0.62 -14.12
CA ALA A 31 3.08 -0.43 -15.12
C ALA A 31 4.35 -1.26 -15.42
N LEU A 32 5.53 -0.62 -15.38
CA LEU A 32 6.81 -1.31 -15.61
C LEU A 32 7.16 -2.28 -14.48
N GLU A 33 6.98 -1.85 -13.23
CA GLU A 33 7.18 -2.71 -12.06
C GLU A 33 6.18 -3.87 -12.02
N ALA A 34 4.92 -3.62 -12.41
CA ALA A 34 3.91 -4.67 -12.49
C ALA A 34 4.25 -5.75 -13.53
N LEU A 35 4.82 -5.33 -14.67
CA LEU A 35 5.31 -6.25 -15.67
C LEU A 35 6.52 -7.04 -15.14
N SER A 36 7.53 -6.36 -14.60
CA SER A 36 8.78 -6.98 -14.12
C SER A 36 8.55 -7.93 -12.94
N ASN A 37 7.77 -7.52 -11.96
CA ASN A 37 7.67 -8.23 -10.67
C ASN A 37 6.54 -9.26 -10.65
N PHE A 38 5.50 -9.07 -11.46
CA PHE A 38 4.28 -9.88 -11.40
C PHE A 38 3.82 -10.42 -12.76
N GLY A 39 4.50 -10.07 -13.86
CA GLY A 39 4.12 -10.49 -15.21
C GLY A 39 2.81 -9.88 -15.71
N ILE A 40 2.41 -8.72 -15.19
CA ILE A 40 1.14 -8.06 -15.53
C ILE A 40 1.36 -6.98 -16.59
N PHE A 41 0.94 -7.28 -17.82
CA PHE A 41 1.04 -6.35 -18.96
C PHE A 41 0.07 -5.17 -18.87
N ARG A 42 -1.10 -5.36 -18.26
CA ARG A 42 -2.15 -4.32 -18.14
C ARG A 42 -2.46 -4.03 -16.68
N LEU A 43 -1.55 -3.31 -16.03
CA LEU A 43 -1.74 -2.89 -14.64
C LEU A 43 -3.06 -2.13 -14.43
N ALA A 44 -3.40 -1.19 -15.31
CA ALA A 44 -4.63 -0.41 -15.19
C ALA A 44 -5.90 -1.28 -15.10
N SER A 45 -5.97 -2.39 -15.84
CA SER A 45 -7.08 -3.34 -15.77
C SER A 45 -7.13 -4.07 -14.43
N ALA A 46 -5.97 -4.43 -13.86
CA ALA A 46 -5.90 -5.02 -12.52
C ALA A 46 -6.36 -4.02 -11.45
N ILE A 47 -5.90 -2.77 -11.53
CA ILE A 47 -6.33 -1.69 -10.62
C ILE A 47 -7.84 -1.46 -10.70
N GLU A 48 -8.42 -1.45 -11.90
CA GLU A 48 -9.86 -1.31 -12.09
C GLU A 48 -10.66 -2.41 -11.40
N VAL A 49 -10.18 -3.67 -11.47
CA VAL A 49 -10.79 -4.79 -10.73
C VAL A 49 -10.69 -4.58 -9.22
N LEU A 50 -9.56 -4.07 -8.71
CA LEU A 50 -9.38 -3.82 -7.29
C LEU A 50 -10.23 -2.66 -6.77
N ARG A 51 -10.38 -1.58 -7.55
CA ARG A 51 -11.31 -0.47 -7.26
C ARG A 51 -12.75 -0.95 -7.20
N LYS A 52 -13.17 -1.80 -8.14
CA LYS A 52 -14.50 -2.42 -8.13
C LYS A 52 -14.75 -3.33 -6.92
N ARG A 53 -13.68 -3.84 -6.30
CA ARG A 53 -13.74 -4.59 -5.03
C ARG A 53 -13.76 -3.69 -3.79
N GLY A 54 -13.73 -2.37 -3.96
CA GLY A 54 -13.80 -1.39 -2.88
C GLY A 54 -12.45 -0.88 -2.38
N MET A 55 -11.33 -1.22 -3.05
CA MET A 55 -10.03 -0.63 -2.69
C MET A 55 -9.95 0.83 -3.16
N ASN A 56 -9.69 1.75 -2.23
CA ASN A 56 -9.46 3.15 -2.56
C ASN A 56 -8.04 3.34 -3.09
N ILE A 57 -7.86 3.24 -4.41
CA ILE A 57 -6.55 3.32 -5.08
C ILE A 57 -6.45 4.64 -5.83
N GLU A 58 -5.49 5.47 -5.45
CA GLU A 58 -5.15 6.73 -6.10
C GLU A 58 -4.22 6.51 -7.30
N THR A 59 -4.16 7.52 -8.17
CA THR A 59 -3.27 7.52 -9.34
C THR A 59 -2.51 8.83 -9.37
N GLU A 60 -1.20 8.71 -9.21
CA GLU A 60 -0.26 9.79 -9.40
C GLU A 60 0.28 9.73 -10.83
N THR A 61 0.27 10.88 -11.51
CA THR A 61 0.91 11.02 -12.83
C THR A 61 2.34 11.49 -12.62
N LYS A 62 3.31 10.66 -12.98
CA LYS A 62 4.73 10.98 -12.96
C LYS A 62 5.24 11.26 -14.37
N GLN A 63 6.36 11.96 -14.48
CA GLN A 63 7.08 12.15 -15.73
C GLN A 63 8.46 11.50 -15.62
N ASP A 64 8.93 10.90 -16.70
CA ASP A 64 10.32 10.45 -16.81
C ASP A 64 11.25 11.63 -17.16
N PRO A 65 12.58 11.44 -17.13
CA PRO A 65 13.53 12.48 -17.51
C PRO A 65 13.40 12.99 -18.96
N ASN A 66 12.70 12.25 -19.82
CA ASN A 66 12.45 12.63 -21.21
C ASN A 66 11.09 13.36 -21.38
N GLY A 67 10.37 13.63 -20.29
CA GLY A 67 9.07 14.28 -20.29
C GLY A 67 7.89 13.36 -20.61
N LYS A 68 8.11 12.04 -20.72
CA LYS A 68 7.02 11.08 -20.95
C LYS A 68 6.28 10.82 -19.65
N THR A 69 4.95 10.94 -19.69
CA THR A 69 4.09 10.68 -18.54
C THR A 69 3.84 9.18 -18.34
N TYR A 70 3.74 8.77 -17.08
CA TYR A 70 3.31 7.42 -16.68
C TYR A 70 2.52 7.47 -15.38
N ALA A 71 1.67 6.46 -15.17
CA ALA A 71 0.85 6.33 -13.97
C ALA A 71 1.58 5.52 -12.89
N ARG A 72 1.46 5.99 -11.64
CA ARG A 72 1.86 5.29 -10.41
C ARG A 72 0.62 5.14 -9.53
N TYR A 73 0.33 3.92 -9.08
CA TYR A 73 -0.86 3.60 -8.31
C TYR A 73 -0.49 3.30 -6.85
N MET A 74 -1.28 3.78 -5.90
CA MET A 74 -1.08 3.55 -4.46
C MET A 74 -2.42 3.49 -3.74
N LEU A 75 -2.49 2.84 -2.58
CA LEU A 75 -3.67 2.97 -1.73
C LEU A 75 -3.75 4.39 -1.15
N ALA A 76 -4.96 4.93 -1.13
CA ALA A 76 -5.26 6.21 -0.51
C ALA A 76 -5.24 6.07 1.02
N ALA A 77 -4.76 7.10 1.70
CA ALA A 77 -4.91 7.22 3.15
C ALA A 77 -6.40 7.31 3.54
N LYS A 78 -6.77 6.77 4.71
CA LYS A 78 -8.11 6.97 5.30
C LYS A 78 -8.18 8.31 6.03
N GLY A 79 -7.95 9.41 5.31
CA GLY A 79 -7.89 10.77 5.83
C GLY A 79 -6.74 11.57 5.23
N GLU A 80 -6.76 12.90 5.39
CA GLU A 80 -5.69 13.77 4.88
C GLU A 80 -4.47 13.72 5.83
N LEU A 81 -3.44 12.95 5.45
CA LEU A 81 -2.20 12.87 6.22
C LEU A 81 -1.39 14.16 6.04
N LYS A 82 -1.34 14.98 7.09
CA LYS A 82 -0.53 16.20 7.17
C LYS A 82 0.46 16.10 8.33
N VAL A 83 1.62 16.74 8.18
CA VAL A 83 2.50 16.97 9.34
C VAL A 83 1.70 17.70 10.42
N GLY A 84 1.73 17.19 11.65
CA GLY A 84 0.93 17.66 12.77
C GLY A 84 -0.43 16.97 12.94
N ALA A 85 -0.85 16.11 12.00
CA ALA A 85 -2.09 15.34 12.16
C ALA A 85 -1.96 14.30 13.28
N ARG A 86 -3.02 14.16 14.09
CA ARG A 86 -3.17 13.00 14.98
C ARG A 86 -3.61 11.80 14.16
N VAL A 87 -2.92 10.69 14.34
CA VAL A 87 -3.19 9.46 13.62
C VAL A 87 -3.29 8.28 14.58
N ARG A 88 -4.16 7.33 14.26
CA ARG A 88 -4.28 6.04 14.91
C ARG A 88 -3.77 4.95 13.98
N VAL A 89 -3.00 4.01 14.51
CA VAL A 89 -2.56 2.83 13.77
C VAL A 89 -3.72 1.83 13.64
N VAL A 90 -4.24 1.65 12.43
CA VAL A 90 -5.44 0.86 12.13
C VAL A 90 -5.16 -0.48 11.43
N ALA A 91 -3.98 -0.69 10.86
CA ALA A 91 -3.61 -1.95 10.22
C ALA A 91 -2.17 -2.38 10.55
N ALA A 92 -1.99 -3.69 10.71
CA ALA A 92 -0.76 -4.49 10.88
C ALA A 92 0.33 -4.04 11.90
N GLY A 93 0.78 -4.99 12.73
CA GLY A 93 1.96 -4.85 13.61
C GLY A 93 1.65 -4.81 15.11
N VAL A 94 2.71 -4.74 15.93
CA VAL A 94 2.66 -4.72 17.42
C VAL A 94 2.00 -3.44 17.97
N LEU A 95 1.71 -2.47 17.10
CA LEU A 95 1.25 -1.11 17.46
C LEU A 95 -0.23 -0.85 17.11
N HIS A 96 -1.01 -1.88 16.76
CA HIS A 96 -2.44 -1.77 16.47
C HIS A 96 -3.21 -1.02 17.57
N GLN A 97 -4.08 -0.08 17.17
CA GLN A 97 -4.87 0.85 18.01
C GLN A 97 -4.10 1.97 18.73
N ARG A 98 -2.79 2.13 18.50
CA ARG A 98 -2.04 3.24 19.10
C ARG A 98 -2.31 4.56 18.40
N GLU A 99 -2.26 5.65 19.15
CA GLU A 99 -2.41 7.02 18.65
C GLU A 99 -1.08 7.78 18.70
N GLY A 100 -0.81 8.66 17.74
CA GLY A 100 0.41 9.48 17.67
C GLY A 100 0.23 10.74 16.82
N VAL A 101 1.27 11.56 16.74
CA VAL A 101 1.30 12.75 15.86
C VAL A 101 2.29 12.51 14.73
N LEU A 102 1.88 12.84 13.52
CA LEU A 102 2.71 12.70 12.34
C LEU A 102 3.72 13.85 12.29
N GLU A 103 5.00 13.59 12.62
CA GLU A 103 6.03 14.64 12.73
C GLU A 103 6.71 14.97 11.39
N ARG A 104 6.79 14.02 10.45
CA ARG A 104 7.40 14.26 9.14
C ARG A 104 6.80 13.41 8.03
N ILE A 105 6.47 14.05 6.91
CA ILE A 105 6.13 13.40 5.64
C ILE A 105 7.32 13.60 4.72
N THR A 106 8.10 12.55 4.48
CA THR A 106 9.16 12.59 3.47
C THR A 106 8.65 11.86 2.23
N ALA A 107 7.99 12.59 1.32
CA ALA A 107 7.73 12.10 -0.02
C ALA A 107 9.02 12.22 -0.85
N LEU A 108 9.99 11.34 -0.59
CA LEU A 108 11.07 11.11 -1.55
C LEU A 108 10.46 10.37 -2.73
N ASP A 109 10.75 10.82 -3.95
CA ASP A 109 10.20 10.27 -5.19
C ASP A 109 10.20 8.72 -5.18
N GLY A 110 9.04 8.18 -4.84
CA GLY A 110 8.76 6.76 -4.91
C GLY A 110 9.42 5.84 -3.88
N LEU A 111 9.91 6.33 -2.73
CA LEU A 111 10.42 5.47 -1.65
C LEU A 111 9.88 5.83 -0.26
N TRP A 112 9.51 4.78 0.46
CA TRP A 112 9.21 4.62 1.89
C TRP A 112 10.08 5.46 2.85
N PRO A 113 9.66 5.75 4.12
CA PRO A 113 8.33 5.65 4.78
C PRO A 113 7.77 7.00 5.34
N TYR A 114 6.51 7.03 5.83
CA TYR A 114 6.04 8.12 6.71
C TYR A 114 6.61 7.92 8.10
N GLU A 115 7.10 8.99 8.74
CA GLU A 115 7.66 8.89 10.10
C GLU A 115 6.67 9.42 11.14
N VAL A 116 6.32 8.56 12.09
CA VAL A 116 5.47 8.91 13.22
C VAL A 116 6.28 8.80 14.50
N ARG A 117 6.13 9.80 15.37
CA ARG A 117 6.65 9.75 16.74
C ARG A 117 5.49 9.56 17.70
N PHE A 118 5.62 8.58 18.58
CA PHE A 118 4.67 8.35 19.66
C PHE A 118 5.09 9.09 20.92
N SER A 119 4.13 9.54 21.71
CA SER A 119 4.38 10.29 22.95
C SER A 119 5.08 9.48 24.05
N ASP A 120 5.00 8.15 23.98
CA ASP A 120 5.48 7.21 25.00
C ASP A 120 6.83 6.54 24.66
N GLN A 121 7.42 6.84 23.49
CA GLN A 121 8.74 6.31 23.12
C GLN A 121 9.69 7.40 22.59
N PRO A 122 10.97 7.35 22.96
CA PRO A 122 12.00 8.04 22.21
C PRO A 122 12.23 7.30 20.88
N GLY A 123 11.85 7.90 19.76
CA GLY A 123 12.20 7.38 18.43
C GLY A 123 11.12 7.57 17.37
N LEU A 124 11.54 7.44 16.12
CA LEU A 124 10.68 7.48 14.93
C LEU A 124 10.35 6.04 14.53
N SER A 125 9.08 5.77 14.26
CA SER A 125 8.64 4.48 13.70
C SER A 125 8.11 4.71 12.27
N PRO A 126 8.54 3.92 11.29
CA PRO A 126 8.06 4.01 9.92
C PRO A 126 6.66 3.38 9.81
N PHE A 127 5.69 4.11 9.25
CA PHE A 127 4.33 3.62 8.98
C PHE A 127 3.91 3.86 7.55
N ASP A 128 2.95 3.05 7.08
CA ASP A 128 2.27 3.26 5.81
C ASP A 128 1.02 4.14 5.95
N ALA A 129 0.66 4.87 4.89
CA ALA A 129 -0.49 5.78 4.89
C ALA A 129 -1.83 5.11 5.27
N HIS A 130 -2.03 3.86 4.87
CA HIS A 130 -3.26 3.09 5.10
C HIS A 130 -3.25 2.35 6.43
N GLU A 131 -2.08 2.24 7.07
CA GLU A 131 -1.95 1.81 8.46
C GLU A 131 -2.32 2.94 9.42
N LEU A 132 -2.50 4.16 8.93
CA LEU A 132 -2.86 5.34 9.72
C LEU A 132 -4.28 5.81 9.38
N GLU A 133 -5.07 6.06 10.42
CA GLU A 133 -6.35 6.75 10.34
C GLU A 133 -6.21 8.09 11.05
N VAL A 134 -6.59 9.18 10.39
CA VAL A 134 -6.58 10.51 11.02
C VAL A 134 -7.73 10.59 12.02
N ILE A 135 -7.45 11.03 13.25
CA ILE A 135 -8.41 11.12 14.37
C ILE A 135 -8.54 12.54 14.93
#